data_AF-A0A8K0JCY6-F1
#
_entry.id   AF-A0A8K0JCY6-F1
#
_cell.length_a   1.000
_cell.length_b   1.000
_cell.length_c   1.000
_cell.angle_alpha   90.00
_cell.angle_beta   90.00
_cell.angle_gamma   90.00
#
_symmetry.space_group_name_H-M   'P 1'
#
loop_
_entity.id
_entity.type
_entity.pdbx_description
1 polymer ?
#
loop_
_entity_poly.entity_id
_entity_poly.type
_entity_poly.pdbx_seq_one_letter_code
_entity_poly.pdbx_strand_id
1 'polypeptide(L)'
;MTTFPPQDEGGYQWILGQGPLGSARDLKNLVNAAREKDMFVMVDFVTTHVGPGPIADKLASSIVNCRVACNLPHVSTRDSEIRGLYQNGLRWLVVVFKFEGLRIDTFGHVQTDFWLGLLSETGGPLLSLLNYPVYFSLNRFHQQRVSDTHSHVWSMFPKLVPRGTFLDKNDDAHFLNQRNDVAVLKNLLACVMLARGVPVTYRGGAHAYDGEKPWRTSFSTNNELYKFLSAVWRT
;
A
#
# COMPACT_ATOMS: atom_id res chain seq x y z
N MET A 1 -7.17 -23.06 23.80
CA MET A 1 -7.35 -21.59 23.71
C MET A 1 -6.21 -20.95 24.47
N THR A 2 -5.15 -20.55 23.79
CA THR A 2 -4.07 -19.78 24.40
C THR A 2 -4.61 -18.39 24.72
N THR A 3 -4.65 -18.08 26.01
CA THR A 3 -5.07 -16.80 26.56
C THR A 3 -4.20 -15.69 25.96
N PHE A 4 -4.83 -14.80 25.19
CA PHE A 4 -4.24 -13.56 24.70
C PHE A 4 -3.68 -12.76 25.88
N PRO A 5 -2.40 -12.33 25.88
CA PRO A 5 -1.94 -11.39 26.88
C PRO A 5 -2.67 -10.04 26.69
N PRO A 6 -2.85 -9.27 27.78
CA PRO A 6 -3.69 -8.07 27.79
C PRO A 6 -3.25 -7.02 26.76
N GLN A 7 -4.21 -6.17 26.38
CA GLN A 7 -4.22 -5.17 25.30
C GLN A 7 -3.29 -3.96 25.53
N ASP A 8 -2.11 -4.20 26.09
CA ASP A 8 -1.20 -3.19 26.56
C ASP A 8 -0.06 -3.09 25.54
N GLU A 9 0.48 -1.88 25.37
CA GLU A 9 1.28 -1.40 24.25
C GLU A 9 2.54 -2.20 23.86
N GLY A 10 2.87 -3.35 24.48
CA GLY A 10 4.14 -4.07 24.32
C GLY A 10 4.12 -5.43 23.60
N GLY A 11 3.02 -6.19 23.60
CA GLY A 11 3.06 -7.63 23.25
C GLY A 11 3.37 -7.95 21.77
N TYR A 12 2.97 -7.06 20.86
CA TYR A 12 3.10 -7.25 19.41
C TYR A 12 3.92 -6.16 18.72
N GLN A 13 4.66 -5.33 19.47
CA GLN A 13 5.50 -4.27 18.89
C GLN A 13 6.53 -4.81 17.88
N TRP A 14 6.92 -6.08 18.00
CA TRP A 14 7.80 -6.75 17.06
C TRP A 14 7.25 -6.79 15.63
N ILE A 15 5.95 -6.60 15.43
CA ILE A 15 5.34 -6.49 14.09
C ILE A 15 5.61 -5.13 13.44
N LEU A 16 5.95 -4.12 14.24
CA LEU A 16 6.40 -2.84 13.74
C LEU A 16 7.84 -3.01 13.24
N GLY A 17 8.10 -2.56 12.01
CA GLY A 17 9.45 -2.51 11.47
C GLY A 17 10.35 -1.66 12.36
N GLN A 18 11.60 -2.11 12.57
CA GLN A 18 12.61 -1.31 13.25
C GLN A 18 13.16 -0.30 12.23
N GLY A 19 12.86 0.97 12.41
CA GLY A 19 13.27 2.00 11.48
C GLY A 19 13.23 3.40 12.11
N PRO A 20 13.83 4.40 11.44
CA PRO A 20 13.96 5.76 11.96
C PRO A 20 12.64 6.55 11.93
N LEU A 21 11.49 5.87 11.86
CA LEU A 21 10.17 6.47 11.65
C LEU A 21 9.52 6.98 12.94
N GLY A 22 10.07 6.62 14.11
CA GLY A 22 9.59 7.04 15.42
C GLY A 22 9.12 5.87 16.29
N SER A 23 8.60 6.21 17.47
CA SER A 23 8.05 5.25 18.43
C SER A 23 6.62 4.83 18.08
N ALA A 24 6.11 3.78 18.73
CA ALA A 24 4.69 3.42 18.66
C ALA A 24 3.79 4.59 19.08
N ARG A 25 4.21 5.41 20.05
CA ARG A 25 3.46 6.60 20.45
C ARG A 25 3.38 7.63 19.31
N ASP A 26 4.46 7.82 18.56
CA ASP A 26 4.48 8.74 17.42
C ASP A 26 3.54 8.26 16.31
N LEU A 27 3.51 6.95 16.04
CA LEU A 27 2.57 6.35 15.09
C LEU A 27 1.11 6.55 15.52
N LYS A 28 0.80 6.39 16.82
CA LYS A 28 -0.54 6.63 17.35
C LYS A 28 -0.94 8.11 17.22
N ASN A 29 -0.02 9.02 17.50
CA ASN A 29 -0.23 10.46 17.33
C ASN A 29 -0.47 10.83 15.86
N LEU A 30 0.27 10.22 14.92
CA LEU A 30 0.06 10.40 13.48
C LEU A 30 -1.37 10.01 13.08
N VAL A 31 -1.83 8.82 13.49
CA VAL A 31 -3.18 8.35 13.14
C VAL A 31 -4.24 9.25 13.75
N ASN A 32 -4.10 9.65 15.02
CA ASN A 32 -5.04 10.57 15.66
C ASN A 32 -5.10 11.92 14.94
N ALA A 33 -3.95 12.51 14.61
CA ALA A 33 -3.88 13.79 13.90
C ALA A 33 -4.50 13.73 12.49
N ALA A 34 -4.39 12.58 11.81
CA ALA A 34 -5.05 12.35 10.53
C ALA A 34 -6.59 12.30 10.69
N ARG A 35 -7.08 11.57 11.70
CA ARG A 35 -8.52 11.47 11.98
C ARG A 35 -9.15 12.79 12.40
N GLU A 36 -8.44 13.60 13.17
CA GLU A 36 -8.87 14.98 13.50
C GLU A 36 -9.06 15.86 12.26
N LYS A 37 -8.47 15.45 11.12
CA LYS A 37 -8.60 16.10 9.81
C LYS A 37 -9.51 15.34 8.84
N ASP A 38 -10.29 14.39 9.34
CA ASP A 38 -11.17 13.52 8.54
C ASP A 38 -10.39 12.75 7.45
N MET A 39 -9.16 12.32 7.78
CA MET A 39 -8.31 11.52 6.91
C MET A 39 -8.17 10.09 7.45
N PHE A 40 -8.32 9.11 6.58
CA PHE A 40 -8.02 7.71 6.88
C PHE A 40 -6.53 7.41 6.75
N VAL A 41 -6.04 6.50 7.58
CA VAL A 41 -4.67 5.98 7.50
C VAL A 41 -4.72 4.50 7.10
N MET A 42 -4.11 4.22 5.95
CA MET A 42 -3.88 2.88 5.46
C MET A 42 -2.45 2.43 5.81
N VAL A 43 -2.32 1.24 6.37
CA VAL A 43 -1.01 0.65 6.71
C VAL A 43 -0.60 -0.41 5.68
N ASP A 44 0.67 -0.41 5.29
CA ASP A 44 1.25 -1.45 4.43
C ASP A 44 1.68 -2.65 5.28
N PHE A 45 1.27 -3.85 4.88
CA PHE A 45 1.46 -5.07 5.65
C PHE A 45 2.04 -6.20 4.81
N VAL A 46 3.16 -6.74 5.28
CA VAL A 46 3.95 -7.76 4.61
C VAL A 46 3.88 -9.06 5.42
N THR A 47 3.46 -10.15 4.77
CA THR A 47 3.41 -11.49 5.39
C THR A 47 4.31 -12.52 4.71
N THR A 48 4.94 -12.13 3.60
CA THR A 48 5.61 -13.06 2.70
C THR A 48 7.09 -13.20 3.00
N HIS A 49 7.70 -12.15 3.54
CA HIS A 49 9.11 -12.11 3.88
C HIS A 49 9.34 -11.15 5.04
N VAL A 50 10.52 -11.25 5.64
CA VAL A 50 10.95 -10.37 6.71
C VAL A 50 12.25 -9.69 6.35
N GLY A 51 12.34 -8.40 6.67
CA GLY A 51 13.62 -7.71 6.76
C GLY A 51 14.36 -8.09 8.06
N PRO A 52 15.62 -7.67 8.20
CA PRO A 52 16.36 -7.87 9.44
C PRO A 52 15.66 -7.18 10.62
N GLY A 53 15.47 -7.88 11.75
CA GLY A 53 14.87 -7.33 12.96
C GLY A 53 14.20 -8.40 13.85
N PRO A 54 13.57 -8.00 14.97
CA PRO A 54 12.98 -8.93 15.96
C PRO A 54 11.91 -9.86 15.39
N ILE A 55 11.24 -9.44 14.31
CA ILE A 55 10.30 -10.30 13.59
C ILE A 55 10.99 -11.48 12.91
N ALA A 56 12.22 -11.31 12.41
CA ALA A 56 12.98 -12.38 11.78
C ALA A 56 13.32 -13.48 12.80
N ASP A 57 13.68 -13.12 14.03
CA ASP A 57 13.94 -14.08 15.12
C ASP A 57 12.68 -14.89 15.47
N LYS A 58 11.51 -14.22 15.49
CA LYS A 58 10.23 -14.88 15.77
C LYS A 58 9.78 -15.83 14.67
N LEU A 59 10.20 -15.59 13.42
CA LEU A 59 9.78 -16.36 12.26
C LEU A 59 10.90 -17.27 11.74
N ALA A 60 12.04 -17.36 12.45
CA ALA A 60 13.26 -18.04 12.01
C ALA A 60 13.03 -19.53 11.68
N SER A 61 12.17 -20.20 12.45
CA SER A 61 11.80 -21.62 12.24
C SER A 61 11.01 -21.87 10.95
N SER A 62 10.45 -20.81 10.36
CA SER A 62 9.56 -20.86 9.20
C SER A 62 10.21 -20.28 7.93
N ILE A 63 11.50 -19.92 7.99
CA ILE A 63 12.20 -19.36 6.83
C ILE A 63 12.39 -20.45 5.77
N VAL A 64 11.83 -20.22 4.59
CA VAL A 64 12.04 -21.01 3.37
C VAL A 64 12.82 -20.14 2.38
N ASN A 65 13.69 -20.73 1.56
CA ASN A 65 14.49 -19.95 0.61
C ASN A 65 13.74 -19.63 -0.69
N CYS A 66 14.00 -18.42 -1.21
CA CYS A 66 13.82 -17.96 -2.60
C CYS A 66 12.41 -18.08 -3.20
N ARG A 67 11.49 -17.16 -2.85
CA ARG A 67 10.18 -17.01 -3.55
C ARG A 67 9.88 -15.62 -4.10
N VAL A 68 10.20 -14.56 -3.36
CA VAL A 68 9.97 -13.16 -3.78
C VAL A 68 11.26 -12.55 -4.34
N ALA A 69 12.35 -12.63 -3.56
CA ALA A 69 13.71 -12.31 -3.99
C ALA A 69 14.71 -13.15 -3.18
N CYS A 70 15.86 -13.49 -3.76
CA CYS A 70 16.83 -14.40 -3.13
C CYS A 70 17.53 -13.81 -1.88
N ASN A 71 17.37 -12.51 -1.62
CA ASN A 71 17.93 -11.79 -0.48
C ASN A 71 16.87 -11.45 0.60
N LEU A 72 15.63 -11.92 0.45
CA LEU A 72 14.55 -11.72 1.40
C LEU A 72 14.12 -13.08 1.97
N PRO A 73 14.41 -13.39 3.25
CA PRO A 73 13.96 -14.61 3.90
C PRO A 73 12.44 -14.77 3.78
N HIS A 74 11.97 -15.82 3.10
CA HIS A 74 10.54 -16.04 2.89
C HIS A 74 9.95 -16.78 4.08
N VAL A 75 8.79 -16.34 4.55
CA VAL A 75 8.11 -16.94 5.71
C VAL A 75 7.09 -17.96 5.23
N SER A 76 7.09 -19.19 5.77
CA SER A 76 6.08 -20.20 5.43
C SER A 76 4.74 -19.87 6.08
N THR A 77 3.90 -19.16 5.33
CA THR A 77 2.51 -18.84 5.72
C THR A 77 1.60 -20.08 5.80
N ARG A 78 2.10 -21.28 5.49
CA ARG A 78 1.39 -22.55 5.68
C ARG A 78 1.46 -23.07 7.11
N ASP A 79 2.44 -22.61 7.88
CA ASP A 79 2.59 -22.97 9.28
C ASP A 79 1.46 -22.33 10.13
N SER A 80 0.77 -23.15 10.91
CA SER A 80 -0.34 -22.72 11.75
C SER A 80 0.08 -21.77 12.88
N GLU A 81 1.30 -21.91 13.41
CA GLU A 81 1.82 -21.02 14.44
C GLU A 81 2.05 -19.61 13.84
N ILE A 82 2.63 -19.56 12.65
CA ILE A 82 2.90 -18.32 11.91
C ILE A 82 1.60 -17.62 11.51
N ARG A 83 0.59 -18.37 11.08
CA ARG A 83 -0.76 -17.85 10.84
C ARG A 83 -1.31 -17.17 12.09
N GLY A 84 -1.22 -17.84 13.24
CA GLY A 84 -1.67 -17.30 14.52
C GLY A 84 -0.90 -16.02 14.90
N LEU A 85 0.41 -15.97 14.67
CA LEU A 85 1.21 -14.78 14.91
C LEU A 85 0.76 -13.59 14.06
N TYR A 86 0.53 -13.78 12.75
CA TYR A 86 0.04 -12.72 11.88
C TYR A 86 -1.38 -12.27 12.21
N GLN A 87 -2.29 -13.20 12.52
CA GLN A 87 -3.66 -12.90 12.95
C GLN A 87 -3.67 -12.03 14.21
N ASN A 88 -2.93 -12.45 15.23
CA ASN A 88 -2.86 -11.73 16.49
C ASN A 88 -2.20 -10.35 16.32
N GLY A 89 -1.13 -10.27 15.52
CA GLY A 89 -0.44 -9.03 15.23
C GLY A 89 -1.29 -8.04 14.44
N LEU A 90 -2.02 -8.49 13.42
CA LEU A 90 -2.95 -7.65 12.66
C LEU A 90 -4.08 -7.14 13.56
N ARG A 91 -4.67 -8.01 14.38
CA ARG A 91 -5.70 -7.63 15.36
C ARG A 91 -5.17 -6.55 16.31
N TRP A 92 -3.96 -6.71 16.83
CA TRP A 92 -3.32 -5.71 17.68
C TRP A 92 -3.12 -4.38 16.95
N LEU A 93 -2.60 -4.40 15.71
CA LEU A 93 -2.42 -3.18 14.90
C LEU A 93 -3.72 -2.40 14.71
N VAL A 94 -4.79 -3.09 14.32
CA VAL A 94 -6.11 -2.48 14.11
C VAL A 94 -6.71 -1.97 15.42
N VAL A 95 -6.59 -2.72 16.51
CA VAL A 95 -7.16 -2.32 17.80
C VAL A 95 -6.40 -1.15 18.45
N VAL A 96 -5.07 -1.14 18.39
CA VAL A 96 -4.23 -0.15 19.09
C VAL A 96 -4.10 1.15 18.32
N PHE A 97 -3.84 1.06 17.01
CA PHE A 97 -3.61 2.25 16.17
C PHE A 97 -4.86 2.71 15.44
N LYS A 98 -5.89 1.86 15.33
CA LYS A 98 -7.17 2.19 14.69
C LYS A 98 -7.05 2.53 13.21
N PHE A 99 -6.11 1.91 12.48
CA PHE A 99 -6.03 2.04 11.02
C PHE A 99 -7.37 1.66 10.34
N GLU A 100 -7.76 2.43 9.32
CA GLU A 100 -9.00 2.21 8.56
C GLU A 100 -8.78 1.38 7.29
N GLY A 101 -7.53 1.19 6.88
CA GLY A 101 -7.20 0.45 5.67
C GLY A 101 -5.94 -0.40 5.83
N LEU A 102 -5.91 -1.50 5.08
CA LEU A 102 -4.73 -2.35 4.94
C LEU A 102 -4.35 -2.41 3.45
N ARG A 103 -3.11 -2.04 3.13
CA ARG A 103 -2.48 -2.39 1.86
C ARG A 103 -1.67 -3.65 2.09
N ILE A 104 -1.96 -4.69 1.33
CA ILE A 104 -1.29 -5.99 1.47
C ILE A 104 -0.18 -6.09 0.42
N ASP A 105 1.04 -6.24 0.87
CA ASP A 105 2.18 -6.48 0.00
C ASP A 105 2.20 -7.92 -0.53
N THR A 106 2.78 -8.09 -1.73
CA THR A 106 3.12 -9.41 -2.29
C THR A 106 1.99 -10.46 -2.25
N PHE A 107 0.73 -10.00 -2.34
CA PHE A 107 -0.50 -10.81 -2.19
C PHE A 107 -0.47 -12.11 -2.99
N GLY A 108 0.01 -12.06 -4.24
CA GLY A 108 0.06 -13.20 -5.16
C GLY A 108 1.05 -14.32 -4.78
N HIS A 109 1.91 -14.11 -3.78
CA HIS A 109 2.87 -15.11 -3.30
C HIS A 109 2.37 -15.93 -2.11
N VAL A 110 1.13 -15.68 -1.65
CA VAL A 110 0.52 -16.35 -0.48
C VAL A 110 -0.81 -16.98 -0.88
N GLN A 111 -1.07 -18.17 -0.36
CA GLN A 111 -2.29 -18.93 -0.60
C GLN A 111 -3.55 -18.19 -0.13
N THR A 112 -4.63 -18.29 -0.91
CA THR A 112 -5.88 -17.54 -0.67
C THR A 112 -6.52 -17.83 0.69
N ASP A 113 -6.45 -19.06 1.18
CA ASP A 113 -7.00 -19.46 2.48
C ASP A 113 -6.30 -18.78 3.67
N PHE A 114 -5.01 -18.42 3.52
CA PHE A 114 -4.32 -17.58 4.51
C PHE A 114 -4.98 -16.20 4.62
N TRP A 115 -5.25 -15.57 3.47
CA TRP A 115 -5.87 -14.23 3.45
C TRP A 115 -7.29 -14.24 4.00
N LEU A 116 -8.08 -15.27 3.69
CA LEU A 116 -9.41 -15.44 4.25
C LEU A 116 -9.38 -15.56 5.78
N GLY A 117 -8.46 -16.38 6.31
CA GLY A 117 -8.29 -16.53 7.76
C GLY A 117 -7.67 -15.30 8.44
N LEU A 118 -6.84 -14.53 7.75
CA LEU A 118 -6.26 -13.31 8.30
C LEU A 118 -7.29 -12.17 8.39
N LEU A 119 -8.11 -11.99 7.34
CA LEU A 119 -9.08 -10.91 7.24
C LEU A 119 -10.39 -11.19 7.99
N SER A 120 -10.67 -12.43 8.38
CA SER A 120 -11.79 -12.73 9.29
C SER A 120 -11.63 -12.05 10.64
N GLU A 121 -10.39 -11.85 11.10
CA GLU A 121 -10.08 -11.16 12.37
C GLU A 121 -10.40 -9.67 12.35
N THR A 122 -10.53 -9.06 11.16
CA THR A 122 -10.77 -7.62 11.00
C THR A 122 -12.23 -7.27 10.73
N GLY A 123 -13.17 -8.22 10.94
CA GLY A 123 -14.59 -8.01 10.68
C GLY A 123 -15.04 -8.34 9.25
N GLY A 124 -14.22 -9.05 8.48
CA GLY A 124 -14.53 -9.50 7.12
C GLY A 124 -14.16 -8.48 6.04
N PRO A 125 -13.86 -8.93 4.81
CA PRO A 125 -13.24 -8.06 3.82
C PRO A 125 -14.24 -7.22 3.03
N LEU A 126 -14.02 -5.90 3.00
CA LEU A 126 -14.10 -5.17 1.74
C LEU A 126 -12.74 -5.32 1.04
N LEU A 127 -12.53 -6.45 0.35
CA LEU A 127 -11.28 -6.68 -0.39
C LEU A 127 -11.31 -5.85 -1.68
N SER A 128 -10.30 -5.02 -1.87
CA SER A 128 -10.04 -4.31 -3.12
C SER A 128 -8.69 -4.75 -3.69
N LEU A 129 -8.53 -4.59 -5.01
CA LEU A 129 -7.26 -4.86 -5.71
C LEU A 129 -6.70 -3.57 -6.31
N LEU A 130 -5.38 -3.48 -6.34
CA LEU A 130 -4.67 -2.49 -7.14
C LEU A 130 -4.94 -2.74 -8.64
N ASN A 131 -5.22 -1.68 -9.37
CA ASN A 131 -5.66 -1.74 -10.76
C ASN A 131 -4.49 -1.82 -11.75
N TYR A 132 -3.62 -2.82 -11.59
CA TYR A 132 -2.47 -3.06 -12.47
C TYR A 132 -2.82 -3.10 -13.97
N PRO A 133 -3.95 -3.69 -14.41
CA PRO A 133 -4.30 -3.68 -15.82
C PRO A 133 -4.56 -2.27 -16.38
N VAL A 134 -5.15 -1.36 -15.59
CA VAL A 134 -5.29 0.06 -15.97
C VAL A 134 -3.93 0.76 -15.93
N TYR A 135 -3.10 0.52 -14.91
CA TYR A 135 -1.73 1.04 -14.85
C TYR A 135 -0.94 0.72 -16.13
N PHE A 136 -0.89 -0.55 -16.56
CA PHE A 136 -0.21 -0.93 -17.80
C PHE A 136 -0.84 -0.29 -19.06
N SER A 137 -2.16 -0.11 -19.07
CA SER A 137 -2.86 0.54 -20.18
C SER A 137 -2.54 2.03 -20.29
N LEU A 138 -2.55 2.75 -19.16
CA LEU A 138 -2.12 4.15 -19.09
C LEU A 138 -0.67 4.30 -19.54
N ASN A 139 0.20 3.35 -19.13
CA ASN A 139 1.60 3.36 -19.54
C ASN A 139 1.84 3.06 -21.02
N ARG A 140 0.99 2.25 -21.66
CA ARG A 140 1.03 2.05 -23.11
C ARG A 140 0.49 3.24 -23.88
N PHE A 141 -0.62 3.83 -23.42
CA PHE A 141 -1.20 5.01 -24.03
C PHE A 141 -0.19 6.17 -24.09
N HIS A 142 0.56 6.40 -23.01
CA HIS A 142 1.59 7.46 -23.00
C HIS A 142 2.76 7.19 -23.95
N GLN A 143 3.03 5.92 -24.29
CA GLN A 143 4.06 5.50 -25.26
C GLN A 143 3.56 5.64 -26.71
N GLN A 144 2.39 6.27 -26.95
CA GLN A 144 1.71 6.32 -28.24
C GLN A 144 1.44 4.91 -28.82
N ARG A 145 1.37 3.91 -27.94
CA ARG A 145 0.97 2.55 -28.29
C ARG A 145 -0.52 2.44 -28.02
N VAL A 146 -1.31 2.48 -29.08
CA VAL A 146 -2.76 2.36 -28.99
C VAL A 146 -3.12 0.92 -28.63
N SER A 147 -3.90 0.73 -27.57
CA SER A 147 -4.63 -0.53 -27.37
C SER A 147 -5.99 -0.27 -26.72
N ASP A 148 -7.03 -0.89 -27.25
CA ASP A 148 -8.44 -0.90 -26.76
C ASP A 148 -8.62 -1.55 -25.36
N THR A 149 -7.59 -1.54 -24.53
CA THR A 149 -7.53 -2.30 -23.29
C THR A 149 -8.42 -1.73 -22.19
N HIS A 150 -8.83 -0.46 -22.24
CA HIS A 150 -9.66 0.12 -21.19
C HIS A 150 -11.03 -0.59 -21.10
N SER A 151 -11.72 -0.76 -22.22
CA SER A 151 -13.02 -1.43 -22.31
C SER A 151 -12.92 -2.91 -21.91
N HIS A 152 -11.84 -3.58 -22.31
CA HIS A 152 -11.61 -5.00 -22.03
C HIS A 152 -11.29 -5.25 -20.55
N VAL A 153 -10.38 -4.47 -19.96
CA VAL A 153 -10.05 -4.51 -18.53
C VAL A 153 -11.27 -4.16 -17.67
N TRP A 154 -12.12 -3.25 -18.15
CA TRP A 154 -13.33 -2.88 -17.45
C TRP A 154 -14.36 -4.02 -17.39
N SER A 155 -14.42 -4.85 -18.43
CA SER A 155 -15.33 -6.00 -18.51
C SER A 155 -14.93 -7.19 -17.63
N MET A 156 -13.64 -7.31 -17.26
CA MET A 156 -13.11 -8.47 -16.54
C MET A 156 -13.42 -8.50 -15.03
N PHE A 157 -13.86 -7.39 -14.46
CA PHE A 157 -14.04 -7.28 -13.01
C PHE A 157 -15.49 -6.98 -12.67
N PRO A 158 -16.05 -7.61 -11.61
CA PRO A 158 -17.38 -7.27 -11.14
C PRO A 158 -17.48 -5.77 -10.94
N LYS A 159 -18.55 -5.15 -11.46
CA LYS A 159 -18.77 -3.71 -11.34
C LYS A 159 -18.80 -3.25 -9.88
N LEU A 160 -18.90 -4.12 -8.89
CA LEU A 160 -19.22 -3.76 -7.50
C LEU A 160 -18.01 -3.54 -6.58
N VAL A 161 -16.78 -3.86 -7.01
CA VAL A 161 -15.59 -3.67 -6.15
C VAL A 161 -14.76 -2.47 -6.65
N PRO A 162 -14.70 -1.35 -5.90
CA PRO A 162 -13.82 -0.24 -6.26
C PRO A 162 -12.36 -0.70 -6.17
N ARG A 163 -11.54 -0.32 -7.14
CA ARG A 163 -10.11 -0.69 -7.24
C ARG A 163 -9.22 0.52 -7.01
N GLY A 164 -8.02 0.31 -6.48
CA GLY A 164 -7.02 1.36 -6.36
C GLY A 164 -6.41 1.68 -7.73
N THR A 165 -6.70 2.84 -8.30
CA THR A 165 -6.16 3.29 -9.60
C THR A 165 -4.93 4.15 -9.35
N PHE A 166 -3.82 3.87 -10.03
CA PHE A 166 -2.54 4.56 -9.84
C PHE A 166 -1.78 4.69 -11.17
N LEU A 167 -0.85 5.65 -11.22
CA LEU A 167 -0.01 5.92 -12.39
C LEU A 167 1.45 5.49 -12.19
N ASP A 168 1.97 5.65 -10.97
CA ASP A 168 3.34 5.35 -10.59
C ASP A 168 3.39 4.69 -9.21
N LYS A 169 4.53 4.05 -8.91
CA LYS A 169 4.81 3.36 -7.65
C LYS A 169 6.28 3.45 -7.29
N ASN A 170 6.61 3.07 -6.06
CA ASN A 170 7.96 3.12 -5.51
C ASN A 170 8.99 2.20 -6.20
N ASP A 171 8.57 1.11 -6.85
CA ASP A 171 9.52 0.19 -7.50
C ASP A 171 9.77 0.46 -9.00
N ASP A 172 9.12 1.48 -9.58
CA ASP A 172 9.28 1.83 -10.99
C ASP A 172 9.91 3.23 -11.12
N ALA A 173 10.60 3.48 -12.24
CA ALA A 173 11.09 4.82 -12.52
C ALA A 173 9.92 5.81 -12.59
N HIS A 174 10.08 6.99 -11.97
CA HIS A 174 9.06 8.02 -12.00
C HIS A 174 8.71 8.45 -13.43
N PHE A 175 7.46 8.87 -13.66
CA PHE A 175 6.97 9.19 -15.01
C PHE A 175 7.86 10.21 -15.73
N LEU A 176 8.27 11.29 -15.05
CA LEU A 176 9.06 12.36 -15.67
C LEU A 176 10.48 11.94 -16.05
N ASN A 177 10.99 10.88 -15.42
CA ASN A 177 12.30 10.29 -15.75
C ASN A 177 12.19 9.47 -17.04
N GLN A 178 11.03 8.87 -17.28
CA GLN A 178 10.74 8.14 -18.51
C GLN A 178 10.36 9.12 -19.63
N ARG A 179 9.66 10.21 -19.30
CA ARG A 179 9.22 11.24 -20.24
C ARG A 179 8.98 12.58 -19.54
N ASN A 180 9.84 13.56 -19.82
CA ASN A 180 9.76 14.90 -19.25
C ASN A 180 8.67 15.76 -19.95
N ASP A 181 7.40 15.39 -19.80
CA ASP A 181 6.25 16.05 -20.42
C ASP A 181 5.10 16.23 -19.40
N VAL A 182 5.03 17.44 -18.82
CA VAL A 182 4.09 17.78 -17.75
C VAL A 182 2.64 17.78 -18.24
N ALA A 183 2.40 18.10 -19.52
CA ALA A 183 1.05 18.09 -20.09
C ALA A 183 0.50 16.66 -20.18
N VAL A 184 1.33 15.70 -20.59
CA VAL A 184 0.95 14.29 -20.58
C VAL A 184 0.74 13.79 -19.16
N LEU A 185 1.63 14.14 -18.21
CA LEU A 185 1.48 13.77 -16.81
C LEU A 185 0.13 14.25 -16.23
N LYS A 186 -0.26 15.50 -16.51
CA LYS A 186 -1.56 16.04 -16.09
C LYS A 186 -2.75 15.25 -16.63
N ASN A 187 -2.72 14.88 -17.92
CA ASN A 187 -3.78 14.07 -18.51
C ASN A 187 -3.90 12.70 -17.84
N LEU A 188 -2.77 12.03 -17.59
CA LEU A 188 -2.75 10.73 -16.93
C LEU A 188 -3.21 10.82 -15.47
N LEU A 189 -2.79 11.87 -14.74
CA LEU A 189 -3.26 12.14 -13.39
C LEU A 189 -4.76 12.46 -13.36
N ALA A 190 -5.30 13.20 -14.32
CA ALA A 190 -6.75 13.39 -14.46
C ALA A 190 -7.47 12.05 -14.64
N CYS A 191 -6.94 11.16 -15.49
CA CYS A 191 -7.48 9.80 -15.63
C CYS A 191 -7.45 9.03 -14.31
N VAL A 192 -6.37 9.09 -13.54
CA VAL A 192 -6.29 8.42 -12.23
C VAL A 192 -7.33 8.97 -11.25
N MET A 193 -7.44 10.29 -11.16
CA MET A 193 -8.28 10.98 -10.18
C MET A 193 -9.77 10.87 -10.49
N LEU A 194 -10.14 10.83 -11.77
CA LEU A 194 -11.54 10.84 -12.23
C LEU A 194 -12.05 9.46 -12.67
N ALA A 195 -11.16 8.47 -12.86
CA ALA A 195 -11.59 7.12 -13.18
C ALA A 195 -12.32 6.48 -11.99
N ARG A 196 -13.22 5.55 -12.31
CA ARG A 196 -13.96 4.80 -11.30
C ARG A 196 -13.02 3.93 -10.46
N GLY A 197 -13.03 4.16 -9.15
CA GLY A 197 -12.18 3.48 -8.18
C GLY A 197 -11.75 4.44 -7.08
N VAL A 198 -10.74 4.03 -6.30
CA VAL A 198 -10.07 4.91 -5.34
C VAL A 198 -8.77 5.39 -5.99
N PRO A 199 -8.59 6.70 -6.22
CA PRO A 199 -7.35 7.21 -6.79
C PRO A 199 -6.20 7.08 -5.78
N VAL A 200 -5.07 6.58 -6.25
CA VAL A 200 -3.84 6.42 -5.48
C VAL A 200 -2.74 7.15 -6.24
N THR A 201 -2.19 8.19 -5.63
CA THR A 201 -1.06 8.95 -6.17
C THR A 201 0.19 8.60 -5.38
N TYR A 202 1.31 8.35 -6.06
CA TYR A 202 2.56 8.16 -5.37
C TYR A 202 3.12 9.50 -4.88
N ARG A 203 3.90 9.43 -3.80
CA ARG A 203 4.55 10.58 -3.18
C ARG A 203 5.41 11.30 -4.23
N GLY A 204 4.96 12.48 -4.65
CA GLY A 204 5.68 13.31 -5.61
C GLY A 204 5.02 13.62 -6.91
N GLY A 205 3.89 12.97 -7.23
CA GLY A 205 3.11 13.35 -8.40
C GLY A 205 2.71 14.84 -8.40
N ALA A 206 2.45 15.41 -7.21
CA ALA A 206 2.13 16.83 -7.03
C ALA A 206 3.31 17.81 -7.20
N HIS A 207 4.54 17.30 -7.33
CA HIS A 207 5.76 18.10 -7.38
C HIS A 207 6.74 17.64 -8.46
N ALA A 208 6.30 16.77 -9.38
CA ALA A 208 7.14 16.26 -10.45
C ALA A 208 8.44 15.57 -9.95
N TYR A 209 8.38 14.81 -8.84
CA TYR A 209 9.62 14.21 -8.29
C TYR A 209 10.27 13.22 -9.26
N ASP A 210 11.54 13.49 -9.56
CA ASP A 210 12.51 12.57 -10.15
C ASP A 210 13.24 11.81 -9.01
N GLY A 211 12.48 11.11 -8.15
CA GLY A 211 13.05 10.41 -6.99
C GLY A 211 13.57 11.31 -5.86
N GLU A 212 13.40 12.62 -5.96
CA GLU A 212 13.86 13.55 -4.94
C GLU A 212 13.03 13.48 -3.65
N LYS A 213 13.72 13.70 -2.53
CA LYS A 213 13.14 13.75 -1.19
C LYS A 213 12.20 14.97 -1.06
N PRO A 214 10.93 14.81 -0.62
CA PRO A 214 9.94 15.89 -0.73
C PRO A 214 10.24 17.17 0.04
N TRP A 215 10.97 17.06 1.16
CA TRP A 215 11.39 18.22 1.93
C TRP A 215 12.31 19.18 1.16
N ARG A 216 12.95 18.73 0.06
CA ARG A 216 13.73 19.59 -0.83
C ARG A 216 12.90 20.67 -1.55
N THR A 217 11.61 20.44 -1.71
CA THR A 217 10.69 21.45 -2.28
C THR A 217 10.11 22.41 -1.27
N SER A 218 10.54 22.30 0.00
CA SER A 218 9.95 23.04 1.12
C SER A 218 8.43 22.87 1.21
N PHE A 219 7.91 21.74 0.70
CA PHE A 219 6.47 21.46 0.60
C PHE A 219 5.66 22.56 -0.11
N SER A 220 6.25 23.21 -1.11
CA SER A 220 5.62 24.32 -1.83
C SER A 220 4.28 23.90 -2.43
N THR A 221 3.21 24.60 -2.03
CA THR A 221 1.85 24.44 -2.57
C THR A 221 1.59 25.32 -3.78
N ASN A 222 2.59 26.11 -4.21
CA ASN A 222 2.45 27.09 -5.28
C ASN A 222 2.76 26.52 -6.68
N ASN A 223 3.29 25.30 -6.75
CA ASN A 223 3.70 24.69 -8.01
C ASN A 223 2.50 24.26 -8.87
N GLU A 224 2.74 24.12 -10.17
CA GLU A 224 1.71 23.86 -11.17
C GLU A 224 0.96 22.53 -10.96
N LEU A 225 1.67 21.45 -10.63
CA LEU A 225 1.07 20.12 -10.45
C LEU A 225 0.27 20.02 -9.14
N TYR A 226 0.74 20.67 -8.08
CA TYR A 226 0.00 20.75 -6.82
C TYR A 226 -1.34 21.47 -7.00
N LYS A 227 -1.32 22.64 -7.66
CA LYS A 227 -2.55 23.39 -7.99
C LYS A 227 -3.48 22.59 -8.88
N PHE A 228 -2.94 21.90 -9.88
CA PHE A 228 -3.70 21.05 -10.77
C PHE A 228 -4.40 19.91 -10.02
N LEU A 229 -3.67 19.10 -9.24
CA LEU A 229 -4.27 18.02 -8.45
C LEU A 229 -5.27 18.54 -7.41
N SER A 230 -4.99 19.68 -6.79
CA SER A 230 -5.92 20.33 -5.87
C SER A 230 -7.23 20.75 -6.56
N ALA A 231 -7.17 21.19 -7.81
CA ALA A 231 -8.35 21.53 -8.59
C ALA A 231 -9.16 20.29 -8.98
N VAL A 232 -8.49 19.23 -9.45
CA VAL A 232 -9.14 17.97 -9.84
C VAL A 232 -9.76 17.25 -8.64
N TRP A 233 -9.17 17.34 -7.44
CA TRP A 233 -9.74 16.73 -6.24
C TRP A 233 -11.05 17.40 -5.77
N ARG A 234 -11.27 18.67 -6.11
CA ARG A 234 -12.44 19.45 -5.65
C ARG A 234 -13.68 19.30 -6.53
N THR A 235 -13.58 18.59 -7.66
CA THR A 235 -14.69 18.37 -8.60
C THR A 235 -15.56 17.22 -8.13
#